data_AF-K2BSF4-F1
#
_entry.id   AF-K2BSF4-F1
#
_cell.length_a   1.000
_cell.length_b   1.000
_cell.length_c   1.000
_cell.angle_alpha   90.00
_cell.angle_beta   90.00
_cell.angle_gamma   90.00
#
_symmetry.space_group_name_H-M   'P 1'
#
loop_
_entity.id
_entity.type
_entity.pdbx_description
1 polymer ?
#
loop_
_entity_poly.entity_id
_entity_poly.type
_entity_poly.pdbx_seq_one_letter_code
_entity_poly.pdbx_strand_id
1 'polypeptide(L)'
;MRDADYTDAQALADKENEMKAKNLWIHEWDAAKIQADVNRIGLKGSPTKVKKIENVVLKAGKVVSIEPTEAGINGLIRELIEDHTLG
;
A
#
# COMPACT_ATOMS: atom_id res chain seq x y z
N MET A 1 -36.82 13.63 -25.88
CA MET A 1 -37.02 14.07 -24.48
C MET A 1 -36.81 12.82 -23.63
N ARG A 2 -36.20 12.96 -22.45
CA ARG A 2 -35.49 11.92 -21.68
C ARG A 2 -36.44 10.85 -21.08
N ASP A 3 -36.43 9.63 -21.66
CA ASP A 3 -37.17 8.47 -21.11
C ASP A 3 -36.24 7.36 -20.56
N ALA A 4 -34.92 7.47 -20.75
CA ALA A 4 -33.95 6.43 -20.36
C ALA A 4 -33.56 6.46 -18.88
N ASP A 5 -33.66 7.62 -18.21
CA ASP A 5 -33.12 7.79 -16.84
C ASP A 5 -34.03 7.23 -15.73
N TYR A 6 -35.32 6.97 -16.00
CA TYR A 6 -36.29 6.57 -14.98
C TYR A 6 -36.22 5.08 -14.62
N THR A 7 -35.90 4.22 -15.59
CA THR A 7 -35.83 2.77 -15.39
C THR A 7 -34.66 2.39 -14.48
N ASP A 8 -33.53 3.10 -14.61
CA ASP A 8 -32.32 2.84 -13.83
C ASP A 8 -32.48 3.29 -12.37
N ALA A 9 -33.15 4.42 -12.13
CA ALA A 9 -33.43 4.90 -10.78
C ALA A 9 -34.33 3.94 -9.98
N GLN A 10 -35.36 3.38 -10.63
CA GLN A 10 -36.26 2.40 -10.00
C GLN A 10 -35.52 1.09 -9.69
N ALA A 11 -34.71 0.59 -10.64
CA ALA A 11 -33.94 -0.63 -10.44
C ALA A 11 -32.94 -0.51 -9.28
N LEU A 12 -32.32 0.66 -9.10
CA LEU A 12 -31.43 0.95 -7.97
C LEU A 12 -32.18 0.95 -6.63
N ALA A 13 -33.36 1.58 -6.58
CA ALA A 13 -34.18 1.61 -5.37
C ALA A 13 -34.67 0.22 -4.95
N ASP A 14 -35.08 -0.61 -5.92
CA ASP A 14 -35.49 -1.99 -5.67
C ASP A 14 -34.29 -2.81 -5.15
N LYS A 15 -33.10 -2.59 -5.72
CA LYS A 15 -31.87 -3.25 -5.29
C LYS A 15 -31.45 -2.85 -3.88
N GLU A 16 -31.57 -1.57 -3.54
CA GLU A 16 -31.32 -1.06 -2.19
C GLU A 16 -32.25 -1.72 -1.17
N ASN A 17 -33.55 -1.81 -1.47
CA ASN A 17 -34.53 -2.45 -0.60
C ASN A 17 -34.25 -3.96 -0.43
N GLU A 18 -33.92 -4.66 -1.52
CA GLU A 18 -33.53 -6.09 -1.49
C GLU A 18 -32.33 -6.32 -0.56
N MET A 19 -31.30 -5.48 -0.66
CA MET A 19 -30.08 -5.60 0.14
C MET A 19 -30.30 -5.25 1.61
N LYS A 20 -31.12 -4.23 1.89
CA LYS A 20 -31.52 -3.89 3.27
C LYS A 20 -32.31 -5.01 3.92
N ALA A 21 -33.28 -5.60 3.20
CA ALA A 21 -34.07 -6.72 3.69
C ALA A 21 -33.21 -7.96 4.03
N LYS A 22 -32.13 -8.17 3.28
CA LYS A 22 -31.16 -9.26 3.51
C LYS A 22 -30.09 -8.91 4.56
N ASN A 23 -30.12 -7.69 5.13
CA ASN A 23 -29.09 -7.18 6.03
C ASN A 23 -27.67 -7.18 5.41
N LEU A 24 -27.58 -6.98 4.09
CA LEU A 24 -26.34 -6.93 3.31
C LEU A 24 -26.01 -5.51 2.81
N TRP A 25 -26.83 -4.52 3.18
CA TRP A 25 -26.64 -3.15 2.76
C TRP A 25 -25.46 -2.50 3.50
N ILE A 26 -24.46 -2.05 2.73
CA ILE A 26 -23.31 -1.30 3.26
C ILE A 26 -23.60 0.18 3.08
N HIS A 27 -23.60 0.92 4.18
CA HIS A 27 -23.81 2.36 4.15
C HIS A 27 -22.56 3.10 3.69
N GLU A 28 -22.71 3.98 2.70
CA GLU A 28 -21.64 4.88 2.27
C GLU A 28 -21.70 6.20 3.06
N TRP A 29 -20.61 6.48 3.78
CA TRP A 29 -20.46 7.68 4.60
C TRP A 29 -19.37 8.55 3.98
N ASP A 30 -19.71 9.81 3.73
CA ASP A 30 -18.76 10.83 3.31
C ASP A 30 -18.39 11.73 4.50
N ALA A 31 -17.37 12.58 4.31
CA ALA A 31 -16.88 13.49 5.35
C ALA A 31 -17.95 14.47 5.85
N ALA A 32 -18.90 14.88 5.00
CA ALA A 32 -19.96 15.81 5.37
C ALA A 32 -21.03 15.13 6.24
N LYS A 33 -21.44 13.91 5.88
CA LYS A 33 -22.40 13.09 6.64
C LYS A 33 -21.94 12.84 8.08
N ILE A 34 -20.63 12.71 8.30
CA ILE A 34 -20.06 12.50 9.64
C ILE A 34 -19.56 13.78 10.30
N GLN A 35 -19.73 14.95 9.66
CA GLN A 35 -19.23 16.23 10.15
C GLN A 35 -17.73 16.20 10.49
N ALA A 36 -16.92 15.53 9.67
CA ALA A 36 -15.48 15.43 9.88
C ALA A 36 -14.81 16.80 9.71
N ASP A 37 -13.84 17.11 10.59
CA ASP A 37 -13.00 18.29 10.45
C ASP A 37 -12.08 18.14 9.23
N VAL A 38 -12.32 18.97 8.22
CA VAL A 38 -11.58 19.01 6.95
C VAL A 38 -10.08 19.26 7.16
N ASN A 39 -9.69 19.92 8.26
CA ASN A 39 -8.29 20.16 8.59
C ASN A 39 -7.58 18.94 9.18
N ARG A 40 -8.31 17.89 9.51
CA ARG A 40 -7.80 16.67 10.16
C ARG A 40 -7.93 15.42 9.29
N ILE A 41 -8.35 15.57 8.04
CA ILE A 41 -8.52 14.47 7.08
C ILE A 41 -7.79 14.75 5.77
N GLY A 42 -7.55 13.69 5.00
CA GLY A 42 -6.88 13.76 3.70
C GLY A 42 -5.46 14.33 3.78
N LEU A 43 -5.00 14.91 2.68
CA LEU A 43 -3.67 15.52 2.60
C LEU A 43 -3.51 16.69 3.58
N LYS A 44 -4.57 17.45 3.83
CA LYS A 44 -4.55 18.65 4.69
C LYS A 44 -4.32 18.29 6.15
N GLY A 45 -4.89 17.18 6.61
CA GLY A 45 -4.72 16.68 7.98
C GLY A 45 -3.51 15.78 8.19
N SER A 46 -2.76 15.43 7.13
CA SER A 46 -1.61 14.55 7.25
C SER A 46 -0.40 15.31 7.82
N PRO A 47 0.22 14.85 8.92
CA PRO A 47 1.42 15.48 9.48
C PRO A 47 2.68 15.24 8.63
N THR A 48 2.65 14.22 7.75
CA THR A 48 3.75 13.87 6.85
C THR A 48 3.32 14.03 5.39
N LYS A 49 4.29 14.28 4.51
CA LYS A 49 4.08 14.39 3.06
C LYS A 49 5.15 13.60 2.32
N VAL A 50 4.72 12.72 1.42
CA VAL A 50 5.63 11.95 0.56
C VAL A 50 6.40 12.94 -0.32
N LYS A 51 7.73 12.94 -0.19
CA LYS A 51 8.63 13.83 -0.94
C LYS A 51 9.13 13.20 -2.24
N LYS A 52 9.43 11.91 -2.20
CA LYS A 52 9.96 11.14 -3.31
C LYS A 52 9.52 9.68 -3.15
N ILE A 53 9.23 9.03 -4.27
CA ILE A 53 8.97 7.59 -4.33
C ILE A 53 10.13 6.98 -5.12
N GLU A 54 10.74 5.93 -4.58
CA GLU A 54 11.86 5.24 -5.20
C GLU A 54 11.50 3.77 -5.42
N ASN A 55 11.74 3.27 -6.62
CA ASN A 55 11.57 1.86 -6.94
C ASN A 55 12.92 1.16 -6.73
N VAL A 56 13.01 0.33 -5.69
CA VAL A 56 14.22 -0.44 -5.41
C VAL A 56 14.12 -1.80 -6.10
N VAL A 57 14.94 -2.01 -7.13
CA VAL A 57 15.13 -3.33 -7.73
C VAL A 57 16.31 -4.00 -7.03
N LEU A 58 16.02 -5.04 -6.25
CA LEU A 58 17.06 -5.85 -5.62
C LEU A 58 17.84 -6.60 -6.71
N LYS A 59 19.10 -6.24 -6.91
CA LYS A 59 20.02 -7.01 -7.74
C LYS A 59 20.50 -8.21 -6.94
N ALA A 60 20.64 -9.37 -7.58
CA ALA A 60 21.21 -10.54 -6.95
C ALA A 60 22.61 -10.21 -6.40
N GLY A 61 22.87 -10.60 -5.15
CA GLY A 61 24.17 -10.45 -4.52
C GLY A 61 25.24 -11.27 -5.25
N LYS A 62 26.48 -10.78 -5.22
CA LYS A 62 27.64 -11.52 -5.74
C LYS A 62 27.86 -12.74 -4.85
N VAL A 63 27.83 -13.94 -5.42
CA VAL A 63 28.25 -15.17 -4.73
C VAL A 63 29.73 -15.36 -5.00
N VAL A 64 30.54 -15.41 -3.95
CA VAL A 64 31.97 -15.69 -4.04
C VAL A 64 32.21 -17.09 -3.46
N SER A 65 32.87 -17.94 -4.25
CA SER A 65 33.35 -19.25 -3.77
C SER A 65 34.74 -19.06 -3.17
N ILE A 66 34.95 -19.61 -1.97
CA ILE A 66 36.22 -19.51 -1.24
C ILE A 66 36.75 -20.92 -1.02
N GLU A 67 38.01 -21.12 -1.42
CA GLU A 67 38.70 -22.38 -1.23
C GLU A 67 38.94 -22.66 0.26
N PRO A 68 38.81 -23.92 0.74
CA PRO A 68 39.01 -24.31 2.13
C PRO A 68 40.51 -24.36 2.49
N THR A 69 41.19 -23.23 2.32
CA THR A 69 42.60 -23.03 2.59
C THR A 69 42.78 -21.89 3.58
N GLU A 70 43.92 -21.85 4.26
CA GLU A 70 44.22 -20.78 5.21
C GLU A 70 44.23 -19.39 4.54
N ALA A 71 44.75 -19.31 3.31
CA ALA A 71 44.71 -18.08 2.52
C ALA A 71 43.28 -17.65 2.17
N GLY A 72 42.42 -18.61 1.81
CA GLY A 72 41.00 -18.37 1.50
C GLY A 72 40.22 -17.83 2.69
N ILE A 73 40.37 -18.45 3.87
CA ILE A 73 39.72 -18.00 5.12
C ILE A 73 40.21 -16.61 5.54
N ASN A 74 41.52 -16.35 5.48
CA ASN A 74 42.07 -15.03 5.83
C ASN A 74 41.58 -13.92 4.89
N GLY A 75 41.40 -14.23 3.60
CA GLY A 75 40.79 -13.30 2.63
C GLY A 75 39.33 -12.99 2.98
N LEU A 76 38.52 -14.03 3.26
CA LEU A 76 37.12 -13.88 3.65
C LEU A 76 36.95 -12.99 4.88
N ILE A 77 37.74 -13.24 5.93
CA ILE A 77 37.63 -12.48 7.18
C ILE A 77 37.91 -11.00 6.94
N ARG A 78 38.89 -10.66 6.10
CA ARG A 78 39.18 -9.26 5.75
C ARG A 78 38.02 -8.60 5.00
N GLU A 79 37.50 -9.28 3.98
CA GLU A 79 36.36 -8.79 3.19
C GLU A 79 35.14 -8.51 4.10
N LEU A 80 34.81 -9.43 5.00
CA LEU A 80 33.65 -9.27 5.89
C LEU A 80 33.79 -8.12 6.90
N ILE A 81 35.01 -7.81 7.33
CA ILE A 81 35.29 -6.66 8.21
C ILE A 81 35.18 -5.36 7.41
N GLU A 82 35.75 -5.32 6.20
CA GLU A 82 35.69 -4.16 5.30
C GLU A 82 34.25 -3.82 4.92
N ASP A 83 33.43 -4.83 4.61
CA ASP A 83 32.00 -4.68 4.30
C ASP A 83 31.12 -4.44 5.54
N HIS A 84 31.71 -4.32 6.73
CA HIS A 84 31.02 -4.11 8.01
C HIS A 84 29.93 -5.16 8.29
N THR A 85 30.13 -6.37 7.77
CA THR A 85 29.30 -7.54 8.07
C THR A 85 29.73 -8.17 9.39
N LEU A 86 31.04 -8.12 9.69
CA LEU A 86 31.63 -8.46 10.97
C LEU A 86 32.24 -7.21 11.61
N GLY A 87 31.45 -6.51 12.44
CA GLY A 87 31.84 -5.29 13.14
C GLY A 87 30.72 -4.74 14.02
#